data_AF-A0A388LR12-F1
#
_entry.id   AF-A0A388LR12-F1
#
_cell.length_a   1.000
_cell.length_b   1.000
_cell.length_c   1.000
_cell.angle_alpha   90.00
_cell.angle_beta   90.00
_cell.angle_gamma   90.00
#
_symmetry.space_group_name_H-M   'P 1'
#
loop_
_entity.id
_entity.type
_entity.pdbx_description
1 polymer ?
#
loop_
_entity_poly.entity_id
_entity_poly.type
_entity_poly.pdbx_seq_one_letter_code
_entity_poly.pdbx_strand_id
1 'polypeptide(L)'
;MKSMVAKLGKNVVVIQEHFEAVRAKKEAKAQKKLEIEEAKRREEEALKFVAEEQARKEKKAEKKKEKVRLEAEWRAEMKKDLDIQAAIRFTEMEDRFISRITQAVAPLGLLRADKGKRKVAYQSASTSASSSEDEGSDTSVTQEISEKTERLCISEKRKRGPEPVFEDSPLMEVPPKRTPKRGILKLVKLSARITRSQAKKGGAKTPNSMRKAADTPASLRKTPVRISPQARGLTPGSKGALARLRYRDNILRELKTLDATELQRICRDEGVIYDKKIDAIFDIVVHRTNVAFTAASVNEVEVIPIADSEEVGADAGDTNVVNE
;
A
#
# COMPACT_ATOMS: atom_id res chain seq x y z
N MET A 1 -40.51 -75.87 -51.57
CA MET A 1 -40.23 -74.42 -51.72
C MET A 1 -40.49 -73.60 -50.45
N LYS A 2 -41.63 -73.74 -49.74
CA LYS A 2 -41.96 -72.95 -48.54
C LYS A 2 -40.92 -72.99 -47.40
N SER A 3 -40.29 -74.14 -47.15
CA SER A 3 -39.27 -74.32 -46.10
C SER A 3 -37.95 -73.58 -46.38
N MET A 4 -37.59 -73.40 -47.65
CA MET A 4 -36.37 -72.69 -48.04
C MET A 4 -36.51 -71.18 -47.85
N VAL A 5 -37.69 -70.64 -48.17
CA VAL A 5 -38.04 -69.23 -47.93
C VAL A 5 -38.01 -68.91 -46.43
N ALA A 6 -38.54 -69.81 -45.58
CA ALA A 6 -38.49 -69.63 -44.13
C ALA A 6 -37.06 -69.64 -43.55
N LYS A 7 -36.15 -70.45 -44.10
CA LYS A 7 -34.73 -70.47 -43.70
C LYS A 7 -34.01 -69.18 -44.12
N LEU A 8 -34.29 -68.65 -45.31
CA LEU A 8 -33.75 -67.38 -45.78
C LEU A 8 -34.22 -66.21 -44.90
N GLY A 9 -35.49 -66.16 -44.53
CA GLY A 9 -36.03 -65.13 -43.64
C GLY A 9 -35.31 -65.08 -42.29
N LYS A 10 -35.02 -66.24 -41.68
CA LYS A 10 -34.27 -66.31 -40.41
C LYS A 10 -32.85 -65.78 -40.54
N ASN A 11 -32.14 -66.09 -41.63
CA ASN A 11 -30.79 -65.59 -41.85
C ASN A 11 -30.77 -64.07 -42.07
N VAL A 12 -31.77 -63.51 -42.76
CA VAL A 12 -31.90 -62.07 -42.95
C VAL A 12 -32.10 -61.34 -41.62
N VAL A 13 -32.93 -61.88 -40.72
CA VAL A 13 -33.13 -61.31 -39.37
C VAL A 13 -31.82 -61.31 -38.58
N VAL A 14 -31.07 -62.43 -38.57
CA VAL A 14 -29.78 -62.51 -37.87
C VAL A 14 -28.76 -61.50 -38.41
N ILE A 15 -28.72 -61.31 -39.74
CA ILE A 15 -27.84 -60.31 -40.37
C ILE A 15 -28.26 -58.89 -39.96
N GLN A 16 -29.56 -58.60 -39.96
CA GLN A 16 -30.09 -57.30 -39.55
C GLN A 16 -29.77 -56.99 -38.08
N GLU A 17 -30.01 -57.92 -37.17
CA GLU A 17 -29.67 -57.78 -35.74
C GLU A 17 -28.18 -57.50 -35.52
N HIS A 18 -27.31 -58.17 -36.28
CA HIS A 18 -25.86 -57.91 -36.21
C HIS A 18 -25.50 -56.49 -36.66
N PHE A 19 -26.13 -55.97 -37.72
CA PHE A 19 -25.91 -54.59 -38.17
C PHE A 19 -26.41 -53.56 -37.15
N GLU A 20 -27.57 -53.81 -36.54
CA GLU A 20 -28.12 -52.97 -35.48
C GLU A 20 -27.21 -52.98 -34.25
N ALA A 21 -26.71 -54.15 -33.83
CA ALA A 21 -25.76 -54.27 -32.72
C ALA A 21 -24.43 -53.55 -33.00
N VAL A 22 -23.90 -53.64 -34.23
CA VAL A 22 -22.68 -52.92 -34.62
C VAL A 22 -22.91 -51.40 -34.65
N ARG A 23 -24.07 -50.94 -35.13
CA ARG A 23 -24.45 -49.52 -35.13
C ARG A 23 -24.60 -48.99 -33.71
N ALA A 24 -25.34 -49.69 -32.85
CA ALA A 24 -25.51 -49.34 -31.44
C ALA A 24 -24.16 -49.28 -30.69
N LYS A 25 -23.24 -50.22 -30.97
CA LYS A 25 -21.89 -50.21 -30.37
C LYS A 25 -21.04 -49.03 -30.87
N LYS A 26 -21.21 -48.59 -32.11
CA LYS A 26 -20.53 -47.39 -32.65
C LYS A 26 -21.11 -46.11 -32.03
N GLU A 27 -22.43 -45.99 -31.93
CA GLU A 27 -23.10 -44.84 -31.31
C GLU A 27 -22.78 -44.72 -29.83
N ALA A 28 -22.80 -45.82 -29.07
CA ALA A 28 -22.41 -45.82 -27.66
C ALA A 28 -20.94 -45.40 -27.46
N LYS A 29 -20.04 -45.78 -28.37
CA LYS A 29 -18.63 -45.32 -28.33
C LYS A 29 -18.51 -43.83 -28.68
N ALA A 30 -19.33 -43.32 -29.60
CA ALA A 30 -19.33 -41.89 -29.96
C ALA A 30 -19.88 -41.04 -28.80
N GLN A 31 -21.00 -41.46 -28.19
CA GLN A 31 -21.58 -40.78 -27.03
C GLN A 31 -20.61 -40.74 -25.85
N LYS A 32 -19.94 -41.86 -25.53
CA LYS A 32 -18.91 -41.89 -24.47
C LYS A 32 -17.74 -40.95 -24.73
N LYS A 33 -17.31 -40.78 -25.99
CA LYS A 33 -16.23 -39.83 -26.34
C LYS A 33 -16.67 -38.39 -26.11
N LEU A 34 -17.90 -38.04 -26.53
CA LEU A 34 -18.45 -36.69 -26.33
C LEU A 34 -18.63 -36.36 -24.85
N GLU A 35 -19.11 -37.30 -24.04
CA GLU A 35 -19.29 -37.09 -22.59
C GLU A 35 -17.95 -36.88 -21.87
N ILE A 36 -16.90 -37.64 -22.26
CA ILE A 36 -15.54 -37.46 -21.71
C ILE A 36 -14.97 -36.09 -22.09
N GLU A 37 -15.18 -35.63 -23.33
CA GLU A 37 -14.70 -34.31 -23.78
C GLU A 37 -15.45 -33.17 -23.08
N GLU A 38 -16.77 -33.28 -22.93
CA GLU A 38 -17.57 -32.30 -22.22
C GLU A 38 -17.21 -32.25 -20.73
N ALA A 39 -16.95 -33.41 -20.10
CA ALA A 39 -16.47 -33.48 -18.72
C ALA A 39 -15.13 -32.75 -18.55
N LYS A 40 -14.17 -32.96 -19.45
CA LYS A 40 -12.88 -32.24 -19.44
C LYS A 40 -13.07 -30.74 -19.59
N ARG A 41 -13.97 -30.29 -20.47
CA ARG A 41 -14.24 -28.86 -20.66
C ARG A 41 -14.82 -28.23 -19.39
N ARG A 42 -15.73 -28.92 -18.69
CA ARG A 42 -16.28 -28.45 -17.40
C ARG A 42 -15.21 -28.37 -16.31
N GLU A 43 -14.28 -29.33 -16.26
CA GLU A 43 -13.17 -29.32 -15.30
C GLU A 43 -12.22 -28.14 -15.55
N GLU A 44 -11.87 -27.84 -16.80
CA GLU A 44 -11.04 -26.68 -17.15
C GLU A 44 -11.71 -25.35 -16.81
N GLU A 45 -13.02 -25.21 -17.06
CA GLU A 45 -13.80 -24.03 -16.68
C GLU A 45 -13.84 -23.86 -15.15
N ALA A 46 -14.02 -24.95 -14.39
CA ALA A 46 -13.99 -24.93 -12.93
C ALA A 46 -12.60 -24.52 -12.38
N LEU A 47 -11.52 -25.01 -12.97
CA LEU A 47 -10.16 -24.62 -12.58
C LEU A 47 -9.88 -23.14 -12.82
N LYS A 48 -10.33 -22.60 -13.96
CA LYS A 48 -10.22 -21.16 -14.26
C LYS A 48 -10.97 -20.32 -13.22
N PHE A 49 -12.17 -20.73 -12.84
CA PHE A 49 -12.95 -20.04 -11.82
C PHE A 49 -12.26 -20.04 -10.45
N VAL A 50 -11.71 -21.19 -10.03
CA VAL A 50 -10.96 -21.30 -8.76
C VAL A 50 -9.70 -20.43 -8.78
N ALA A 51 -8.95 -20.42 -9.89
CA ALA A 51 -7.76 -19.58 -10.04
C ALA A 51 -8.09 -18.08 -9.97
N GLU A 52 -9.18 -17.65 -10.63
CA GLU A 52 -9.64 -16.26 -10.56
C GLU A 52 -10.07 -15.87 -9.13
N GLU A 53 -10.76 -16.76 -8.42
CA GLU A 53 -11.16 -16.53 -7.04
C GLU A 53 -9.94 -16.40 -6.11
N GLN A 54 -8.92 -17.24 -6.30
CA GLN A 54 -7.65 -17.15 -5.58
C GLN A 54 -6.92 -15.84 -5.87
N ALA A 55 -6.80 -15.44 -7.14
CA ALA A 55 -6.19 -14.17 -7.53
C ALA A 55 -6.93 -12.97 -6.90
N ARG A 56 -8.27 -13.04 -6.78
CA ARG A 56 -9.06 -12.00 -6.10
C ARG A 56 -8.81 -11.97 -4.59
N LYS A 57 -8.59 -13.13 -3.95
CA LYS A 57 -8.23 -13.22 -2.52
C LYS A 57 -6.83 -12.69 -2.27
N GLU A 58 -5.86 -13.01 -3.13
CA GLU A 58 -4.48 -12.53 -3.03
C GLU A 58 -4.39 -11.01 -3.19
N LYS A 59 -5.02 -10.44 -4.23
CA LYS A 59 -5.10 -8.98 -4.42
C LYS A 59 -5.73 -8.26 -3.21
N LYS A 60 -6.71 -8.88 -2.56
CA LYS A 60 -7.31 -8.33 -1.32
C LYS A 60 -6.35 -8.43 -0.13
N ALA A 61 -5.58 -9.50 -0.03
CA ALA A 61 -4.59 -9.68 1.03
C ALA A 61 -3.43 -8.70 0.87
N GLU A 62 -2.93 -8.48 -0.34
CA GLU A 62 -1.88 -7.51 -0.65
C GLU A 62 -2.32 -6.08 -0.31
N LYS A 63 -3.51 -5.67 -0.77
CA LYS A 63 -4.08 -4.35 -0.41
C LYS A 63 -4.23 -4.15 1.10
N LYS A 64 -4.54 -5.21 1.86
CA LYS A 64 -4.59 -5.14 3.33
C LYS A 64 -3.20 -4.98 3.93
N LYS A 65 -2.21 -5.73 3.43
CA LYS A 65 -0.81 -5.63 3.89
C LYS A 65 -0.23 -4.24 3.62
N GLU A 66 -0.48 -3.68 2.44
CA GLU A 66 -0.06 -2.33 2.06
C GLU A 66 -0.68 -1.26 2.96
N LYS A 67 -1.99 -1.35 3.23
CA LYS A 67 -2.66 -0.44 4.19
C LYS A 67 -2.07 -0.51 5.58
N VAL A 68 -1.75 -1.72 6.07
CA VAL A 68 -1.10 -1.89 7.38
C VAL A 68 0.30 -1.28 7.41
N ARG A 69 1.06 -1.36 6.30
CA ARG A 69 2.37 -0.70 6.19
C ARG A 69 2.25 0.82 6.24
N LEU A 70 1.37 1.40 5.42
CA LEU A 70 1.13 2.85 5.42
C LEU A 70 0.65 3.35 6.78
N GLU A 71 -0.23 2.61 7.47
CA GLU A 71 -0.69 2.96 8.81
C GLU A 71 0.44 2.88 9.85
N ALA A 72 1.36 1.91 9.71
CA ALA A 72 2.52 1.80 10.58
C ALA A 72 3.53 2.94 10.36
N GLU A 73 3.75 3.34 9.11
CA GLU A 73 4.59 4.49 8.75
C GLU A 73 4.01 5.78 9.32
N TRP A 74 2.71 6.01 9.13
CA TRP A 74 2.03 7.18 9.69
C TRP A 74 2.09 7.22 11.23
N ARG A 75 1.92 6.07 11.91
CA ARG A 75 2.12 6.00 13.37
C ARG A 75 3.55 6.32 13.78
N ALA A 76 4.55 5.88 13.01
CA ALA A 76 5.95 6.19 13.30
C ALA A 76 6.24 7.68 13.13
N GLU A 77 5.68 8.33 12.12
CA GLU A 77 5.76 9.78 11.92
C GLU A 77 5.13 10.55 13.09
N MET A 78 3.90 10.22 13.46
CA MET A 78 3.23 10.84 14.62
C MET A 78 4.03 10.65 15.92
N LYS A 79 4.70 9.51 16.09
CA LYS A 79 5.57 9.27 17.24
C LYS A 79 6.80 10.19 17.22
N LYS A 80 7.44 10.38 16.07
CA LYS A 80 8.57 11.32 15.94
C LYS A 80 8.14 12.75 16.28
N ASP A 81 6.98 13.19 15.79
CA ASP A 81 6.46 14.53 16.10
C ASP A 81 6.19 14.71 17.60
N LEU A 82 5.65 13.68 18.26
CA LEU A 82 5.46 13.68 19.71
C LEU A 82 6.79 13.70 20.47
N ASP A 83 7.78 12.92 20.03
CA ASP A 83 9.11 12.89 20.64
C ASP A 83 9.82 14.26 20.48
N ILE A 84 9.70 14.91 19.33
CA ILE A 84 10.21 16.27 19.09
C ILE A 84 9.51 17.29 20.00
N GLN A 85 8.18 17.25 20.10
CA GLN A 85 7.45 18.14 21.01
C GLN A 85 7.82 17.91 22.48
N ALA A 86 8.04 16.67 22.88
CA ALA A 86 8.52 16.35 24.22
C ALA A 86 9.91 16.93 24.45
N ALA A 87 10.85 16.74 23.51
CA ALA A 87 12.19 17.29 23.60
C ALA A 87 12.19 18.82 23.76
N ILE A 88 11.41 19.54 22.95
CA ILE A 88 11.27 21.01 23.04
C ILE A 88 10.77 21.42 24.43
N ARG A 89 9.77 20.72 24.98
CA ARG A 89 9.26 21.02 26.34
C ARG A 89 10.29 20.71 27.43
N PHE A 90 11.08 19.65 27.27
CA PHE A 90 12.15 19.32 28.21
C PHE A 90 13.26 20.39 28.19
N THR A 91 13.70 20.84 27.02
CA THR A 91 14.70 21.91 26.91
C THR A 91 14.20 23.22 27.52
N GLU A 92 12.93 23.60 27.26
CA GLU A 92 12.33 24.79 27.90
C GLU A 92 12.28 24.70 29.44
N MET A 93 12.06 23.49 29.99
CA MET A 93 12.08 23.28 31.44
C MET A 93 13.50 23.36 32.01
N GLU A 94 14.48 22.78 31.32
CA GLU A 94 15.90 22.86 31.67
C GLU A 94 16.39 24.31 31.67
N ASP A 95 16.05 25.09 30.65
CA ASP A 95 16.42 26.51 30.56
C ASP A 95 15.86 27.33 31.72
N ARG A 96 14.59 27.07 32.10
CA ARG A 96 13.96 27.73 33.26
C ARG A 96 14.62 27.32 34.58
N PHE A 97 15.01 26.05 34.70
CA PHE A 97 15.69 25.54 35.87
C PHE A 97 17.09 26.15 36.01
N ILE A 98 17.88 26.16 34.93
CA ILE A 98 19.20 26.81 34.86
C ILE A 98 19.05 28.29 35.19
N SER A 99 18.08 28.99 34.61
CA SER A 99 17.81 30.40 34.91
C SER A 99 17.54 30.65 36.39
N ARG A 100 16.75 29.79 37.06
CA ARG A 100 16.48 29.91 38.50
C ARG A 100 17.72 29.67 39.35
N ILE A 101 18.53 28.67 39.02
CA ILE A 101 19.80 28.40 39.71
C ILE A 101 20.74 29.59 39.55
N THR A 102 20.93 30.07 38.31
CA THR A 102 21.80 31.21 38.03
C THR A 102 21.35 32.45 38.79
N GLN A 103 20.03 32.71 38.86
CA GLN A 103 19.47 33.82 39.64
C GLN A 103 19.67 33.66 41.15
N ALA A 104 19.57 32.45 41.69
CA ALA A 104 19.79 32.18 43.12
C ALA A 104 21.27 32.22 43.52
N VAL A 105 22.18 31.84 42.62
CA VAL A 105 23.63 31.79 42.86
C VAL A 105 24.33 33.12 42.55
N ALA A 106 23.81 33.94 41.62
CA ALA A 106 24.42 35.22 41.25
C ALA A 106 24.77 36.15 42.44
N PRO A 107 23.92 36.31 43.48
CA PRO A 107 24.25 37.13 44.65
C PRO A 107 25.40 36.54 45.50
N LEU A 108 25.54 35.21 45.55
CA LEU A 108 26.58 34.52 46.31
C LEU A 108 27.97 34.66 45.64
N GLY A 109 28.02 34.81 44.32
CA GLY A 109 29.27 35.01 43.58
C GLY A 109 29.98 36.34 43.91
N LEU A 110 29.22 37.40 44.21
CA LEU A 110 29.76 38.72 44.54
C LEU A 110 30.47 38.76 45.91
N LEU A 111 30.12 37.87 46.85
CA LEU A 111 30.73 37.83 48.19
C LEU A 111 32.09 37.11 48.24
N ARG A 112 32.56 36.52 47.13
CA ARG A 112 33.81 35.74 47.09
C ARG A 112 34.99 36.45 46.43
N ALA A 113 34.84 37.73 46.06
CA ALA A 113 35.92 38.51 45.42
C ALA A 113 36.96 39.09 46.41
N ASP A 114 36.64 39.20 47.70
CA ASP A 114 37.47 40.03 48.62
C ASP A 114 38.45 39.25 49.51
N LYS A 115 38.53 37.92 49.41
CA LYS A 115 39.51 37.12 50.17
C LYS A 115 40.60 36.59 49.25
N GLY A 116 41.55 37.47 48.96
CA GLY A 116 42.74 37.16 48.18
C GLY A 116 43.56 36.00 48.75
N LYS A 117 44.20 35.25 47.85
CA LYS A 117 45.52 34.67 48.04
C LYS A 117 46.11 34.21 46.71
N ARG A 118 47.26 34.84 46.39
CA ARG A 118 48.41 34.40 45.59
C ARG A 118 48.20 33.75 44.22
N LYS A 119 48.79 34.42 43.23
CA LYS A 119 49.20 33.90 41.92
C LYS A 119 49.93 32.56 42.06
N VAL A 120 49.38 31.51 41.46
CA VAL A 120 50.14 30.35 40.98
C VAL A 120 49.96 30.34 39.48
N ALA A 121 51.05 30.69 38.78
CA ALA A 121 51.13 30.63 37.34
C ALA A 121 51.34 29.17 36.92
N TYR A 122 50.34 28.58 36.26
CA TYR A 122 50.55 27.39 35.44
C TYR A 122 50.55 27.84 33.99
N GLN A 123 51.73 27.80 33.36
CA GLN A 123 51.86 27.86 31.92
C GLN A 123 51.37 26.50 31.37
N SER A 124 50.18 26.47 30.78
CA SER A 124 49.76 25.36 29.92
C SER A 124 49.74 25.86 28.49
N ALA A 125 50.86 25.63 27.82
CA ALA A 125 50.99 25.67 26.39
C ALA A 125 50.35 24.40 25.79
N SER A 126 49.28 24.56 25.03
CA SER A 126 48.90 23.70 23.90
C SER A 126 47.61 24.27 23.31
N THR A 127 47.69 25.16 22.32
CA THR A 127 47.50 24.81 20.90
C THR A 127 46.32 23.87 20.67
N SER A 128 45.17 24.40 20.26
CA SER A 128 44.59 24.09 18.94
C SER A 128 43.26 24.83 18.80
N ALA A 129 43.31 26.01 18.17
CA ALA A 129 42.13 26.62 17.61
C ALA A 129 41.83 25.87 16.30
N SER A 130 40.84 24.97 16.31
CA SER A 130 40.29 24.37 15.11
C SER A 130 38.94 25.01 14.85
N SER A 131 38.95 26.00 13.96
CA SER A 131 37.77 26.56 13.32
C SER A 131 37.36 25.61 12.22
N SER A 132 36.40 24.72 12.48
CA SER A 132 35.80 23.86 11.47
C SER A 132 34.54 24.52 10.91
N GLU A 133 34.73 25.45 9.98
CA GLU A 133 33.72 25.74 8.97
C GLU A 133 33.83 24.64 7.92
N ASP A 134 32.98 23.62 8.00
CA ASP A 134 32.85 22.61 6.94
C ASP A 134 31.37 22.53 6.54
N GLU A 135 31.04 23.25 5.47
CA GLU A 135 29.85 23.09 4.65
C GLU A 135 29.96 21.75 3.90
N GLY A 136 29.98 20.66 4.66
CA GLY A 136 30.07 19.30 4.17
C GLY A 136 28.68 18.76 3.87
N SER A 137 28.41 18.47 2.59
CA SER A 137 27.21 17.79 2.11
C SER A 137 26.79 16.60 3.00
N ASP A 138 25.55 16.64 3.50
CA ASP A 138 24.87 15.68 4.39
C ASP A 138 24.79 14.21 3.88
N THR A 139 25.36 13.88 2.72
CA THR A 139 25.36 12.51 2.19
C THR A 139 26.54 11.67 2.69
N SER A 140 27.63 12.28 3.17
CA SER A 140 28.84 11.55 3.59
C SER A 140 28.75 10.94 4.99
N VAL A 141 27.96 11.54 5.90
CA VAL A 141 27.85 11.10 7.31
C VAL A 141 27.33 9.66 7.40
N THR A 142 26.37 9.28 6.54
CA THR A 142 25.83 7.91 6.56
C THR A 142 26.83 6.87 6.07
N GLN A 143 27.69 7.22 5.11
CA GLN A 143 28.73 6.35 4.59
C GLN A 143 29.84 6.16 5.62
N GLU A 144 30.26 7.22 6.31
CA GLU A 144 31.31 7.19 7.32
C GLU A 144 30.91 6.37 8.56
N ILE A 145 29.62 6.44 8.96
CA ILE A 145 29.10 5.57 10.03
C ILE A 145 29.14 4.12 9.58
N SER A 146 28.78 3.81 8.33
CA SER A 146 28.77 2.43 7.80
C SER A 146 30.16 1.80 7.84
N GLU A 147 31.19 2.52 7.40
CA GLU A 147 32.59 2.07 7.41
C GLU A 147 33.12 1.91 8.84
N LYS A 148 32.75 2.81 9.76
CA LYS A 148 33.09 2.70 11.18
C LYS A 148 32.42 1.48 11.82
N THR A 149 31.17 1.18 11.51
CA THR A 149 30.50 -0.04 12.02
C THR A 149 31.03 -1.32 11.41
N GLU A 150 31.47 -1.34 10.16
CA GLU A 150 32.07 -2.53 9.54
C GLU A 150 33.37 -2.93 10.26
N ARG A 151 34.16 -1.95 10.72
CA ARG A 151 35.35 -2.20 11.56
C ARG A 151 35.02 -2.66 12.98
N LEU A 152 33.78 -2.50 13.44
CA LEU A 152 33.31 -2.98 14.76
C LEU A 152 32.72 -4.39 14.69
N CYS A 153 32.68 -5.03 13.52
CA CYS A 153 32.38 -6.46 13.41
C CYS A 153 33.51 -7.26 14.07
N ILE A 154 33.32 -7.59 15.34
CA ILE A 154 34.19 -8.50 16.10
C ILE A 154 34.11 -9.88 15.44
N SER A 155 34.99 -10.13 14.47
CA SER A 155 35.13 -11.41 13.77
C SER A 155 35.69 -12.49 14.70
N GLU A 156 36.30 -12.08 15.81
CA GLU A 156 36.89 -12.96 16.80
C GLU A 156 35.89 -13.31 17.91
N LYS A 157 35.17 -14.43 17.71
CA LYS A 157 34.46 -15.08 18.82
C LYS A 157 35.49 -15.57 19.83
N ARG A 158 35.73 -14.78 20.88
CA ARG A 158 36.52 -15.19 22.04
C ARG A 158 36.02 -16.57 22.50
N LYS A 159 36.94 -17.53 22.56
CA LYS A 159 36.68 -18.84 23.18
C LYS A 159 36.30 -18.55 24.63
N ARG A 160 35.03 -18.78 24.98
CA ARG A 160 34.53 -18.72 26.36
C ARG A 160 35.45 -19.61 27.19
N GLY A 161 36.14 -19.04 28.18
CA GLY A 161 36.95 -19.81 29.10
C GLY A 161 36.09 -20.83 29.88
N PRO A 162 36.72 -21.82 30.53
CA PRO A 162 36.01 -22.80 31.36
C PRO A 162 35.06 -22.07 32.31
N GLU A 163 33.80 -22.48 32.32
CA GLU A 163 32.74 -21.80 33.08
C GLU A 163 33.11 -21.83 34.57
N PRO A 164 33.17 -20.67 35.25
CA PRO A 164 33.42 -20.63 36.69
C PRO A 164 32.27 -21.34 37.42
N VAL A 165 32.62 -22.36 38.20
CA VAL A 165 31.70 -23.12 39.05
C VAL A 165 31.27 -22.20 40.20
N PHE A 166 30.08 -21.62 40.10
CA PHE A 166 29.45 -20.88 41.19
C PHE A 166 28.62 -21.85 42.03
N GLU A 167 29.17 -22.29 43.17
CA GLU A 167 28.56 -23.32 44.01
C GLU A 167 27.51 -22.81 45.01
N ASP A 168 27.28 -21.51 45.17
CA ASP A 168 26.38 -21.01 46.23
C ASP A 168 25.63 -19.71 45.88
N SER A 169 25.07 -19.62 44.67
CA SER A 169 24.13 -18.53 44.36
C SER A 169 22.69 -18.97 44.65
N PRO A 170 21.97 -18.30 45.57
CA PRO A 170 20.59 -18.64 45.87
C PRO A 170 19.75 -18.54 44.59
N LEU A 171 18.93 -19.57 44.36
CA LEU A 171 18.00 -19.64 43.23
C LEU A 171 17.10 -18.41 43.25
N MET A 172 17.41 -17.44 42.39
CA MET A 172 16.52 -16.34 42.08
C MET A 172 15.24 -16.95 41.49
N GLU A 173 14.14 -16.86 42.24
CA GLU A 173 12.80 -17.21 41.79
C GLU A 173 12.39 -16.29 40.63
N VAL A 174 12.72 -16.70 39.42
CA VAL A 174 12.27 -16.02 38.21
C VAL A 174 10.78 -16.35 38.03
N PRO A 175 9.88 -15.36 37.92
CA PRO A 175 8.47 -15.62 37.71
C PRO A 175 8.27 -16.46 36.44
N PRO A 176 7.35 -17.44 36.45
CA PRO A 176 7.18 -18.39 35.36
C PRO A 176 6.88 -17.67 34.04
N LYS A 177 7.85 -17.70 33.13
CA LYS A 177 7.71 -17.22 31.75
C LYS A 177 6.49 -17.88 31.12
N ARG A 178 5.43 -17.11 30.93
CA ARG A 178 4.28 -17.49 30.10
C ARG A 178 4.71 -17.58 28.65
N THR A 179 5.18 -18.76 28.25
CA THR A 179 5.23 -19.12 26.84
C THR A 179 3.79 -19.31 26.35
N PRO A 180 3.38 -18.70 25.22
CA PRO A 180 2.13 -19.08 24.57
C PRO A 180 2.33 -20.51 24.05
N LYS A 181 1.75 -21.49 24.77
CA LYS A 181 1.64 -22.87 24.31
C LYS A 181 1.02 -22.83 22.91
N ARG A 182 1.82 -23.16 21.88
CA ARG A 182 1.32 -23.55 20.57
C ARG A 182 0.58 -24.87 20.73
N GLY A 183 -0.66 -24.78 21.20
CA GLY A 183 -1.59 -25.90 21.19
C GLY A 183 -1.93 -26.22 19.74
N ILE A 184 -1.63 -27.45 19.34
CA ILE A 184 -2.25 -28.12 18.19
C ILE A 184 -3.73 -28.24 18.56
N LEU A 185 -4.50 -27.18 18.27
CA LEU A 185 -5.94 -27.22 18.36
C LEU A 185 -6.41 -28.03 17.16
N LYS A 186 -6.86 -29.26 17.45
CA LYS A 186 -7.71 -30.04 16.54
C LYS A 186 -8.76 -29.09 15.95
N LEU A 187 -8.90 -29.14 14.63
CA LEU A 187 -9.90 -28.40 13.88
C LEU A 187 -11.29 -28.85 14.33
N VAL A 188 -11.81 -28.21 15.38
CA VAL A 188 -13.19 -28.39 15.81
C VAL A 188 -14.05 -27.81 14.69
N LYS A 189 -14.78 -28.70 14.02
CA LYS A 189 -15.80 -28.37 13.03
C LYS A 189 -16.83 -27.44 13.68
N LEU A 190 -16.63 -26.13 13.57
CA LEU A 190 -17.68 -25.14 13.82
C LEU A 190 -18.59 -25.08 12.59
N SER A 191 -19.30 -26.19 12.35
CA SER A 191 -20.50 -26.17 11.55
C SER A 191 -21.61 -25.49 12.35
N ALA A 192 -22.27 -24.54 11.68
CA ALA A 192 -23.63 -24.09 11.95
C ALA A 192 -23.90 -23.42 13.32
N ARG A 193 -24.09 -22.10 13.29
CA ARG A 193 -25.32 -21.40 13.74
C ARG A 193 -25.04 -19.91 13.97
N ILE A 194 -24.79 -19.17 12.89
CA ILE A 194 -24.94 -17.71 12.90
C ILE A 194 -26.38 -17.41 12.49
N THR A 195 -27.29 -17.53 13.46
CA THR A 195 -28.67 -17.06 13.32
C THR A 195 -28.77 -15.62 13.80
N ARG A 196 -28.87 -14.71 12.83
CA ARG A 196 -29.84 -13.59 12.76
C ARG A 196 -30.12 -12.84 14.07
N SER A 197 -29.34 -11.81 14.40
CA SER A 197 -29.79 -10.75 15.30
C SER A 197 -30.55 -9.69 14.50
N GLN A 198 -31.87 -9.79 14.57
CA GLN A 198 -32.84 -8.78 14.13
C GLN A 198 -32.66 -7.50 14.95
N ALA A 199 -32.67 -6.36 14.26
CA ALA A 199 -32.88 -5.05 14.86
C ALA A 199 -34.31 -4.98 15.43
N LYS A 200 -34.44 -4.64 16.71
CA LYS A 200 -35.73 -4.30 17.32
C LYS A 200 -35.68 -2.85 17.83
N LYS A 201 -36.20 -1.93 17.02
CA LYS A 201 -36.79 -0.67 17.46
C LYS A 201 -38.01 -0.99 18.35
N GLY A 202 -38.18 -0.29 19.45
CA GLY A 202 -39.42 -0.33 20.24
C GLY A 202 -39.22 0.30 21.62
N GLY A 203 -39.79 1.49 21.82
CA GLY A 203 -39.54 2.36 22.97
C GLY A 203 -40.06 1.86 24.32
N ALA A 204 -39.60 2.51 25.39
CA ALA A 204 -40.44 3.06 26.46
C ALA A 204 -39.59 3.84 27.50
N LYS A 205 -39.82 5.16 27.54
CA LYS A 205 -40.04 6.05 28.71
C LYS A 205 -39.28 5.81 30.04
N THR A 206 -38.29 6.70 30.32
CA THR A 206 -38.02 7.52 31.56
C THR A 206 -37.89 6.85 32.96
N PRO A 207 -37.31 7.48 34.03
CA PRO A 207 -36.87 8.89 34.20
C PRO A 207 -35.49 9.12 34.91
N ASN A 208 -35.01 10.37 34.80
CA ASN A 208 -34.21 11.14 35.78
C ASN A 208 -33.07 10.45 36.56
N SER A 209 -31.83 10.74 36.16
CA SER A 209 -30.75 10.96 37.13
C SER A 209 -29.99 12.22 36.76
N MET A 210 -30.10 13.19 37.66
CA MET A 210 -29.47 14.50 37.64
C MET A 210 -27.94 14.42 37.77
N ARG A 211 -27.26 15.47 37.25
CA ARG A 211 -25.90 15.96 37.59
C ARG A 211 -24.75 15.01 37.16
N LYS A 212 -23.77 15.43 36.36
CA LYS A 212 -23.05 16.72 36.35
C LYS A 212 -22.64 17.09 34.92
N ALA A 213 -22.88 18.35 34.57
CA ALA A 213 -22.18 19.02 33.48
C ALA A 213 -20.69 19.13 33.86
N ALA A 214 -19.83 18.59 33.02
CA ALA A 214 -18.47 19.06 32.91
C ALA A 214 -18.44 19.96 31.67
N ASP A 215 -18.45 21.26 31.94
CA ASP A 215 -18.14 22.31 30.98
C ASP A 215 -16.72 22.09 30.45
N THR A 216 -16.60 21.46 29.28
CA THR A 216 -15.41 21.62 28.45
C THR A 216 -15.72 22.70 27.44
N PRO A 217 -15.16 23.91 27.57
CA PRO A 217 -15.48 25.02 26.68
C PRO A 217 -15.02 24.72 25.26
N ALA A 218 -15.99 24.81 24.34
CA ALA A 218 -15.77 24.99 22.92
C ALA A 218 -14.92 26.26 22.70
N SER A 219 -13.62 26.07 22.58
CA SER A 219 -12.67 27.12 22.22
C SER A 219 -12.38 27.02 20.73
N LEU A 220 -13.13 27.85 20.00
CA LEU A 220 -12.91 28.28 18.63
C LEU A 220 -11.45 28.69 18.40
N ARG A 221 -10.67 27.84 17.71
CA ARG A 221 -9.58 28.31 16.84
C ARG A 221 -9.50 27.41 15.60
N LYS A 222 -10.31 27.74 14.59
CA LYS A 222 -10.00 27.40 13.20
C LYS A 222 -8.74 28.19 12.83
N THR A 223 -7.58 27.60 13.03
CA THR A 223 -6.36 28.07 12.37
C THR A 223 -6.48 27.68 10.89
N PRO A 224 -6.33 28.62 9.94
CA PRO A 224 -6.21 28.25 8.54
C PRO A 224 -4.95 27.39 8.43
N VAL A 225 -5.13 26.13 8.04
CA VAL A 225 -4.03 25.27 7.60
C VAL A 225 -3.35 26.02 6.46
N ARG A 226 -2.20 26.64 6.75
CA ARG A 226 -1.31 27.17 5.74
C ARG A 226 -0.83 25.96 4.94
N ILE A 227 -1.43 25.78 3.79
CA ILE A 227 -0.94 24.94 2.71
C ILE A 227 0.49 25.44 2.44
N SER A 228 1.48 24.65 2.85
CA SER A 228 2.89 24.90 2.58
C SER A 228 3.10 24.97 1.06
N PRO A 229 3.65 26.07 0.52
CA PRO A 229 3.97 26.20 -0.90
C PRO A 229 5.36 25.59 -1.18
N GLN A 230 5.54 24.30 -0.90
CA GLN A 230 6.77 23.58 -1.23
C GLN A 230 6.44 22.18 -1.80
N ALA A 231 5.86 22.19 -2.99
CA ALA A 231 5.90 21.06 -3.92
C ALA A 231 6.59 21.52 -5.22
N ARG A 232 7.85 21.96 -5.10
CA ARG A 232 8.75 22.18 -6.25
C ARG A 232 9.53 20.89 -6.45
N GLY A 233 9.18 20.11 -7.47
CA GLY A 233 9.92 18.89 -7.83
C GLY A 233 9.11 17.79 -8.50
N LEU A 234 7.78 17.90 -8.58
CA LEU A 234 6.98 16.98 -9.38
C LEU A 234 7.12 17.36 -10.86
N THR A 235 7.69 16.43 -11.65
CA THR A 235 7.73 16.45 -13.11
C THR A 235 6.41 16.98 -13.70
N PRO A 236 6.43 17.83 -14.75
CA PRO A 236 5.22 18.44 -15.31
C PRO A 236 4.09 17.43 -15.59
N GLY A 237 4.42 16.20 -15.99
CA GLY A 237 3.45 15.12 -16.21
C GLY A 237 2.76 14.55 -14.96
N SER A 238 3.39 14.59 -13.78
CA SER A 238 2.82 14.02 -12.54
C SER A 238 1.82 14.96 -11.85
N LYS A 239 1.98 16.28 -12.02
CA LYS A 239 0.99 17.27 -11.56
C LYS A 239 -0.37 17.09 -12.25
N GLY A 240 -0.35 16.76 -13.55
CA GLY A 240 -1.56 16.49 -14.32
C GLY A 240 -2.28 15.20 -13.88
N ALA A 241 -1.54 14.15 -13.52
CA ALA A 241 -2.14 12.89 -13.08
C ALA A 241 -2.94 13.02 -11.78
N LEU A 242 -2.38 13.73 -10.78
CA LEU A 242 -3.07 13.97 -9.51
C LEU A 242 -4.29 14.90 -9.68
N ALA A 243 -4.17 15.93 -10.52
CA ALA A 243 -5.29 16.82 -10.85
C ALA A 243 -6.43 16.06 -11.55
N ARG A 244 -6.11 15.20 -12.52
CA ARG A 244 -7.08 14.30 -13.18
C ARG A 244 -7.80 13.39 -12.20
N LEU A 245 -7.07 12.82 -11.24
CA LEU A 245 -7.66 11.93 -10.23
C LEU A 245 -8.64 12.69 -9.31
N ARG A 246 -8.24 13.86 -8.80
CA ARG A 246 -9.11 14.69 -7.94
C ARG A 246 -10.36 15.16 -8.67
N TYR A 247 -10.22 15.51 -9.95
CA TYR A 247 -11.35 15.91 -10.79
C TYR A 247 -12.33 14.76 -11.00
N ARG A 248 -11.83 13.56 -11.34
CA ARG A 248 -12.64 12.33 -11.44
C ARG A 248 -13.41 12.06 -10.15
N ASP A 249 -12.72 12.07 -9.00
CA ASP A 249 -13.34 11.81 -7.70
C ASP A 249 -14.43 12.85 -7.37
N ASN A 250 -14.25 14.10 -7.79
CA ASN A 250 -15.25 15.13 -7.56
C ASN A 250 -16.52 14.89 -8.39
N ILE A 251 -16.38 14.64 -9.69
CA ILE A 251 -17.52 14.32 -10.57
C ILE A 251 -18.25 13.07 -10.07
N LEU A 252 -17.51 12.04 -9.66
CA LEU A 252 -18.08 10.78 -9.20
C LEU A 252 -18.94 10.98 -7.94
N ARG A 253 -18.57 11.91 -7.04
CA ARG A 253 -19.39 12.28 -5.89
C ARG A 253 -20.67 13.01 -6.29
N GLU A 254 -20.57 13.96 -7.23
CA GLU A 254 -21.72 14.73 -7.73
C GLU A 254 -22.73 13.82 -8.46
N LEU A 255 -22.26 12.95 -9.36
CA LEU A 255 -23.12 12.06 -10.13
C LEU A 255 -23.76 10.95 -9.27
N LYS A 256 -23.11 10.54 -8.17
CA LYS A 256 -23.63 9.50 -7.28
C LYS A 256 -24.91 9.93 -6.56
N THR A 257 -25.08 11.22 -6.29
CA THR A 257 -26.28 11.77 -5.65
C THR A 257 -27.45 11.98 -6.62
N LEU A 258 -27.21 11.90 -7.92
CA LEU A 258 -28.25 12.12 -8.93
C LEU A 258 -29.14 10.91 -9.12
N ASP A 259 -30.38 11.19 -9.49
CA ASP A 259 -31.36 10.18 -9.87
C ASP A 259 -31.17 9.68 -11.30
N ALA A 260 -31.78 8.54 -11.62
CA ALA A 260 -31.62 7.91 -12.93
C ALA A 260 -32.09 8.81 -14.09
N THR A 261 -33.13 9.60 -13.87
CA THR A 261 -33.70 10.55 -14.84
C THR A 261 -32.75 11.70 -15.15
N GLU A 262 -32.06 12.22 -14.13
CA GLU A 262 -31.07 13.28 -14.28
C GLU A 262 -29.83 12.77 -15.02
N LEU A 263 -29.36 11.56 -14.69
CA LEU A 263 -28.26 10.91 -15.40
C LEU A 263 -28.61 10.65 -16.87
N GLN A 264 -29.83 10.23 -17.19
CA GLN A 264 -30.29 10.10 -18.58
C GLN A 264 -30.32 11.42 -19.34
N ARG A 265 -30.64 12.53 -18.66
CA ARG A 265 -30.56 13.87 -19.27
C ARG A 265 -29.12 14.23 -19.58
N ILE A 266 -28.22 14.07 -18.60
CA ILE A 266 -26.78 14.35 -18.77
C ILE A 266 -26.17 13.49 -19.87
N CYS A 267 -26.50 12.19 -19.94
CA CYS A 267 -26.06 11.32 -21.02
C CYS A 267 -26.49 11.82 -22.40
N ARG A 268 -27.73 12.32 -22.54
CA ARG A 268 -28.22 12.90 -23.81
C ARG A 268 -27.50 14.20 -24.15
N ASP A 269 -27.25 15.05 -23.17
CA ASP A 269 -26.59 16.35 -23.35
C ASP A 269 -25.10 16.17 -23.73
N GLU A 270 -24.42 15.16 -23.18
CA GLU A 270 -23.00 14.85 -23.42
C GLU A 270 -22.78 13.83 -24.56
N GLY A 271 -23.84 13.29 -25.16
CA GLY A 271 -23.76 12.29 -26.23
C GLY A 271 -23.24 10.91 -25.76
N VAL A 272 -23.44 10.57 -24.48
CA VAL A 272 -23.05 9.29 -23.88
C VAL A 272 -24.24 8.33 -23.89
N ILE A 273 -24.03 7.06 -24.25
CA ILE A 273 -25.08 6.03 -24.26
C ILE A 273 -25.48 5.68 -22.82
N TYR A 274 -26.78 5.65 -22.52
CA TYR A 274 -27.27 5.27 -21.19
C TYR A 274 -27.67 3.78 -21.16
N ASP A 275 -26.82 2.95 -20.56
CA ASP A 275 -27.12 1.51 -20.37
C ASP A 275 -27.61 1.20 -18.95
N LYS A 276 -26.74 1.37 -17.95
CA LYS A 276 -27.04 1.15 -16.53
C LYS A 276 -26.59 2.35 -15.71
N LYS A 277 -27.25 2.59 -14.58
CA LYS A 277 -26.93 3.73 -13.69
C LYS A 277 -25.44 3.79 -13.34
N ILE A 278 -24.82 2.65 -13.02
CA ILE A 278 -23.40 2.61 -12.63
C ILE A 278 -22.49 2.85 -13.84
N ASP A 279 -22.76 2.20 -14.97
CA ASP A 279 -21.94 2.29 -16.18
C ASP A 279 -21.99 3.71 -16.76
N ALA A 280 -23.18 4.31 -16.82
CA ALA A 280 -23.37 5.70 -17.25
C ALA A 280 -22.58 6.71 -16.40
N ILE A 281 -22.48 6.51 -15.07
CA ILE A 281 -21.67 7.37 -14.20
C ILE A 281 -20.19 7.29 -14.59
N PHE A 282 -19.67 6.08 -14.85
CA PHE A 282 -18.27 5.93 -15.25
C PHE A 282 -17.99 6.54 -16.62
N ASP A 283 -18.89 6.34 -17.58
CA ASP A 283 -18.73 6.88 -18.93
C ASP A 283 -18.77 8.42 -18.93
N ILE A 284 -19.67 9.05 -18.17
CA ILE A 284 -19.70 10.51 -17.97
C ILE A 284 -18.40 11.01 -17.32
N VAL A 285 -17.91 10.32 -16.28
CA VAL A 285 -16.65 10.70 -15.60
C VAL A 285 -15.48 10.65 -16.58
N VAL A 286 -15.39 9.60 -17.39
CA VAL A 286 -14.35 9.46 -18.41
C VAL A 286 -14.47 10.56 -19.46
N HIS A 287 -15.67 10.79 -20.00
CA HIS A 287 -15.94 11.83 -20.99
C HIS A 287 -15.53 13.22 -20.49
N ARG A 288 -16.06 13.66 -19.34
CA ARG A 288 -15.72 14.97 -18.74
C ARG A 288 -14.23 15.11 -18.44
N THR A 289 -13.58 14.04 -17.97
CA THR A 289 -12.13 14.09 -17.71
C THR A 289 -11.33 14.25 -19.01
N ASN A 290 -11.73 13.55 -20.08
CA ASN A 290 -11.10 13.70 -21.39
C ASN A 290 -11.33 15.11 -21.95
N VAL A 291 -12.54 15.65 -21.85
CA VAL A 291 -12.83 17.03 -22.27
C VAL A 291 -11.98 18.04 -21.50
N ALA A 292 -11.87 17.91 -20.17
CA ALA A 292 -11.12 18.85 -19.34
C ALA A 292 -9.59 18.78 -19.51
N PHE A 293 -9.03 17.58 -19.74
CA PHE A 293 -7.58 17.37 -19.72
C PHE A 293 -6.95 16.99 -21.07
N THR A 294 -7.73 16.45 -22.01
CA THR A 294 -7.25 16.17 -23.37
C THR A 294 -7.36 17.41 -24.26
N ALA A 295 -8.36 18.27 -24.06
CA ALA A 295 -8.42 19.56 -24.74
C ALA A 295 -7.27 20.50 -24.32
N ALA A 296 -6.77 20.37 -23.09
CA ALA A 296 -5.63 21.12 -22.60
C ALA A 296 -4.29 20.68 -23.23
N SER A 297 -4.13 19.40 -23.57
CA SER A 297 -2.87 18.87 -24.11
C SER A 297 -2.65 19.13 -25.61
N VAL A 298 -3.71 19.40 -26.38
CA VAL A 298 -3.58 19.64 -27.83
C VAL A 298 -3.19 21.08 -28.16
N ASN A 299 -3.49 22.03 -27.27
CA ASN A 299 -3.19 23.46 -27.49
C ASN A 299 -1.79 23.89 -27.00
N GLU A 300 -1.03 23.00 -26.34
CA GLU A 300 0.31 23.29 -25.79
C GLU A 300 1.43 22.59 -26.59
N VAL A 301 1.12 21.99 -27.73
CA VAL A 301 2.13 21.71 -28.76
C VAL A 301 2.35 23.02 -29.52
N GLU A 302 3.06 23.95 -28.87
CA GLU A 302 3.84 24.94 -29.58
C GLU A 302 4.70 24.15 -30.56
N VAL A 303 4.34 24.27 -31.84
CA VAL A 303 5.13 23.80 -32.98
C VAL A 303 6.53 24.35 -32.75
N ILE A 304 7.45 23.52 -32.29
CA ILE A 304 8.87 23.81 -32.41
C ILE A 304 9.08 23.87 -33.93
N PRO A 305 9.34 25.05 -34.53
CA PRO A 305 9.68 25.10 -35.94
C PRO A 305 10.96 24.27 -36.08
N ILE A 306 10.84 23.06 -36.63
CA ILE A 306 11.97 22.33 -37.14
C ILE A 306 12.43 23.20 -38.31
N ALA A 307 13.42 24.05 -38.06
CA ALA A 307 14.11 24.74 -39.12
C ALA A 307 14.73 23.63 -39.97
N ASP A 308 14.24 23.51 -41.21
CA ASP A 308 14.85 22.70 -42.24
C ASP A 308 16.29 23.19 -42.46
N SER A 309 17.23 22.59 -41.74
CA SER A 309 18.66 22.68 -42.05
C SER A 309 18.92 21.74 -43.23
N GLU A 310 18.66 22.24 -44.44
CA GLU A 310 19.30 21.76 -45.65
C GLU A 310 20.80 22.11 -45.56
N GLU A 311 21.61 21.22 -44.99
CA GLU A 311 23.06 21.29 -45.14
C GLU A 311 23.53 20.20 -46.12
N VAL A 312 23.88 20.71 -47.29
CA VAL A 312 24.72 20.18 -48.36
C VAL A 312 25.59 18.97 -47.95
N GLY A 313 25.32 17.84 -48.60
CA GLY A 313 26.25 16.71 -48.72
C GLY A 313 26.27 16.22 -50.16
N ALA A 314 27.09 16.87 -50.99
CA ALA A 314 27.51 16.30 -52.25
C ALA A 314 28.39 15.07 -51.98
N ASP A 315 28.03 13.92 -52.52
CA ASP A 315 29.06 12.97 -52.95
C ASP A 315 28.63 12.23 -54.21
N ALA A 316 29.59 12.17 -55.12
CA ALA A 316 29.50 11.60 -56.45
C ALA A 316 30.06 10.17 -56.42
N GLY A 317 29.63 9.34 -57.35
CA GLY A 317 30.20 8.01 -57.59
C GLY A 317 29.09 7.01 -57.91
N ASP A 318 28.67 6.86 -59.16
CA ASP A 318 29.39 6.13 -60.20
C ASP A 318 29.59 4.64 -59.82
N THR A 319 28.77 3.78 -60.41
CA THR A 319 29.11 2.52 -61.11
C THR A 319 27.85 1.61 -61.15
N ASN A 320 27.21 1.37 -62.30
CA ASN A 320 27.58 0.51 -63.43
C ASN A 320 27.22 -0.98 -63.20
N VAL A 321 26.84 -1.67 -64.30
CA VAL A 321 26.75 -3.15 -64.50
C VAL A 321 25.42 -3.80 -64.05
N VAL A 322 24.45 -4.14 -64.93
CA VAL A 322 24.37 -5.20 -65.98
C VAL A 322 23.99 -6.58 -65.43
N ASN A 323 23.11 -7.28 -66.19
CA ASN A 323 22.59 -8.66 -66.12
C ASN A 323 21.27 -8.84 -65.35
N GLU A 324 20.24 -9.52 -65.85
CA GLU A 324 19.97 -10.28 -67.09
C GLU A 324 18.44 -10.42 -67.22
#